data_AF-A0A961GPK6-F1
#
_entry.id   AF-A0A961GPK6-F1
#
_cell.length_a   1.000
_cell.length_b   1.000
_cell.length_c   1.000
_cell.angle_alpha   90.00
_cell.angle_beta   90.00
_cell.angle_gamma   90.00
#
_symmetry.space_group_name_H-M   'P 1'
#
loop_
_entity.id
_entity.type
_entity.pdbx_description
1 polymer ?
#
loop_
_entity_poly.entity_id
_entity_poly.type
_entity_poly.pdbx_seq_one_letter_code
_entity_poly.pdbx_strand_id
1 'polypeptide(L)'
;MDNYYAHATPGGVHRNETPGIPPLHVGKGTRYGALTLFPVWAEGGAATGLKWDLDGLNVGEQRDGGRVDSLAAANPGRKPMVLIEGDLLEGGWQTRMVARSTIIGPGEAADIAALCVEQRRWETNAERGHRTAGRRVSAPLRAARDRAYRRGTDPQHAVWHDIASRYETLAPTSTSSFADHLDRVAGQRLRRTGRPLPAKPLAGQRGVIVGIGGRVLSMELL
;
A
#
# COMPACT_ATOMS: atom_id res chain seq x y z
N MET A 1 -16.23 -59.62 1.19
CA MET A 1 -17.53 -59.35 1.82
C MET A 1 -17.31 -59.55 3.31
N ASP A 2 -17.26 -58.58 4.22
CA ASP A 2 -17.61 -57.16 4.16
C ASP A 2 -16.92 -56.37 5.29
N ASN A 3 -16.62 -55.11 4.94
CA ASN A 3 -16.57 -53.88 5.72
C ASN A 3 -15.85 -53.78 7.08
N TYR A 4 -14.69 -53.12 7.01
CA TYR A 4 -14.20 -52.18 8.01
C TYR A 4 -15.26 -51.13 8.37
N TYR A 5 -15.56 -50.97 9.66
CA TYR A 5 -16.09 -49.72 10.23
C TYR A 5 -15.18 -49.30 11.38
N ALA A 6 -14.27 -48.36 11.10
CA ALA A 6 -13.60 -47.59 12.13
C ALA A 6 -14.51 -46.40 12.50
N HIS A 7 -14.91 -46.34 13.76
CA HIS A 7 -15.66 -45.21 14.30
C HIS A 7 -14.79 -43.94 14.27
N ALA A 8 -15.10 -43.03 13.35
CA ALA A 8 -14.59 -41.67 13.38
C ALA A 8 -15.33 -40.89 14.48
N THR A 9 -14.59 -40.48 15.51
CA THR A 9 -15.01 -39.45 16.46
C THR A 9 -15.37 -38.16 15.70
N PRO A 10 -16.52 -37.52 15.94
CA PRO A 10 -16.87 -36.27 15.28
C PRO A 10 -15.88 -35.17 15.69
N GLY A 11 -15.15 -34.65 14.70
CA GLY A 11 -14.26 -33.53 14.86
C GLY A 11 -14.99 -32.31 15.41
N GLY A 12 -14.36 -31.66 16.39
CA GLY A 12 -14.81 -30.39 16.92
C GLY A 12 -14.98 -29.39 15.78
N VAL A 13 -16.16 -28.79 15.72
CA VAL A 13 -16.46 -27.67 14.84
C VAL A 13 -15.59 -26.50 15.30
N HIS A 14 -14.42 -26.34 14.66
CA HIS A 14 -13.71 -25.07 14.71
C HIS A 14 -14.63 -24.05 14.07
N ARG A 15 -15.30 -23.25 14.91
CA ARG A 15 -15.99 -22.05 14.45
C ARG A 15 -14.92 -21.20 13.78
N ASN A 16 -15.04 -21.03 12.45
CA ASN A 16 -14.33 -19.99 11.72
C ASN A 16 -14.86 -18.64 12.24
N GLU A 17 -14.38 -18.22 13.39
CA GLU A 17 -14.48 -16.82 13.78
C GLU A 17 -13.62 -16.05 12.79
N THR A 18 -14.25 -15.21 11.97
CA THR A 18 -13.52 -14.24 11.16
C THR A 18 -12.58 -13.49 12.09
N PRO A 19 -11.25 -13.53 11.88
CA PRO A 19 -10.32 -12.85 12.76
C PRO A 19 -10.70 -11.37 12.83
N GLY A 20 -11.17 -10.93 13.99
CA GLY A 20 -11.48 -9.53 14.24
C GLY A 20 -10.20 -8.71 14.29
N ILE A 21 -10.31 -7.41 14.07
CA ILE A 21 -9.21 -6.50 14.39
C ILE A 21 -8.97 -6.62 15.91
N PRO A 22 -7.74 -6.91 16.36
CA PRO A 22 -7.46 -7.02 17.79
C PRO A 22 -7.74 -5.68 18.49
N PRO A 23 -7.99 -5.68 19.81
CA PRO A 23 -8.14 -4.45 20.57
C PRO A 23 -6.98 -3.48 20.30
N LEU A 24 -7.33 -2.22 20.02
CA LEU A 24 -6.38 -1.15 19.73
C LEU A 24 -6.29 -0.20 20.91
N HIS A 25 -5.07 0.11 21.33
CA HIS A 25 -4.77 1.12 22.33
C HIS A 25 -4.27 2.38 21.62
N VAL A 26 -4.92 3.52 21.85
CA VAL A 26 -4.54 4.81 21.25
C VAL A 26 -3.89 5.69 22.30
N GLY A 27 -2.66 6.11 22.05
CA GLY A 27 -1.91 6.97 22.97
C GLY A 27 -2.22 8.45 22.81
N LYS A 28 -1.64 9.26 23.70
CA LYS A 28 -1.78 10.72 23.66
C LYS A 28 -1.25 11.28 22.34
N GLY A 29 -2.07 12.11 21.69
CA GLY A 29 -1.71 12.78 20.45
C GLY A 29 -0.60 13.81 20.63
N THR A 30 0.37 13.83 19.71
CA THR A 30 1.42 14.84 19.64
C THR A 30 1.14 15.81 18.49
N ARG A 31 1.06 17.11 18.79
CA ARG A 31 0.66 18.15 17.85
C ARG A 31 1.86 18.86 17.21
N TYR A 32 1.76 19.08 15.89
CA TYR A 32 2.70 19.83 15.05
C TYR A 32 1.91 20.78 14.15
N GLY A 33 1.67 22.00 14.60
CA GLY A 33 0.79 22.94 13.90
C GLY A 33 -0.64 22.41 13.80
N ALA A 34 -1.16 22.24 12.58
CA ALA A 34 -2.47 21.64 12.36
C ALA A 34 -2.46 20.10 12.43
N LEU A 35 -1.30 19.47 12.35
CA LEU A 35 -1.14 18.01 12.39
C LEU A 35 -1.17 17.51 13.84
N THR A 36 -1.84 16.39 14.09
CA THR A 36 -1.76 15.62 15.35
C THR A 36 -1.52 14.15 15.03
N LEU A 37 -0.52 13.55 15.66
CA LEU A 37 -0.18 12.13 15.50
C LEU A 37 -0.50 11.40 16.79
N PHE A 38 -1.37 10.39 16.73
CA PHE A 38 -1.67 9.52 17.88
C PHE A 38 -1.02 8.16 17.64
N PRO A 39 -0.09 7.72 18.49
CA PRO A 39 0.50 6.38 18.37
C PRO A 39 -0.56 5.32 18.68
N VAL A 40 -0.53 4.21 17.94
CA VAL A 40 -1.45 3.07 18.13
C VAL A 40 -0.67 1.80 18.45
N TRP A 41 -1.16 1.04 19.40
CA TRP A 41 -0.74 -0.32 19.70
C TRP A 41 -1.91 -1.27 19.43
N ALA A 42 -1.61 -2.47 18.96
CA ALA A 42 -2.57 -3.54 18.78
C ALA A 42 -2.22 -4.68 19.74
N GLU A 43 -3.21 -5.28 20.40
CA GLU A 43 -2.99 -6.49 21.18
C GLU A 43 -2.63 -7.68 20.27
N GLY A 44 -1.91 -8.66 20.83
CA GLY A 44 -1.39 -9.82 20.10
C GLY A 44 0.07 -9.71 19.67
N GLY A 45 0.61 -10.74 19.03
CA GLY A 45 1.97 -10.72 18.46
C GLY A 45 2.03 -9.98 17.13
N ALA A 46 3.22 -9.49 16.75
CA ALA A 46 3.44 -9.02 15.39
C ALA A 46 3.41 -10.21 14.42
N ALA A 47 2.91 -10.02 13.20
CA ALA A 47 3.04 -11.04 12.16
C ALA A 47 4.52 -11.26 11.84
N THR A 48 5.07 -12.40 12.28
CA THR A 48 6.48 -12.74 12.04
C THR A 48 6.64 -13.56 10.76
N GLY A 49 7.81 -13.45 10.12
CA GLY A 49 8.14 -14.28 8.95
C GLY A 49 7.78 -13.65 7.61
N LEU A 50 7.08 -12.51 7.61
CA LEU A 50 6.77 -11.72 6.42
C LEU A 50 7.83 -10.63 6.18
N LYS A 51 8.13 -10.36 4.91
CA LYS A 51 8.92 -9.20 4.47
C LYS A 51 7.99 -8.10 3.97
N TRP A 52 8.17 -6.90 4.51
CA TRP A 52 7.42 -5.68 4.17
C TRP A 52 8.31 -4.68 3.41
N ASP A 53 9.63 -4.80 3.56
CA ASP A 53 10.59 -4.21 2.64
C ASP A 53 10.52 -5.00 1.32
N LEU A 54 9.99 -4.35 0.30
CA LEU A 54 9.90 -4.91 -1.06
C LEU A 54 11.27 -4.96 -1.76
N ASP A 55 12.36 -4.74 -1.01
CA ASP A 55 13.74 -4.91 -1.47
C ASP A 55 13.99 -6.36 -1.86
N GLY A 56 14.35 -6.56 -3.13
CA GLY A 56 14.57 -7.86 -3.75
C GLY A 56 13.32 -8.48 -4.38
N LEU A 57 12.16 -7.79 -4.34
CA LEU A 57 11.02 -8.15 -5.16
C LEU A 57 11.26 -7.65 -6.59
N ASN A 58 11.17 -8.54 -7.57
CA ASN A 58 11.27 -8.16 -8.97
C ASN A 58 9.88 -7.81 -9.49
N VAL A 59 9.64 -6.54 -9.83
CA VAL A 59 8.37 -6.08 -10.38
C VAL A 59 8.61 -5.51 -11.78
N GLY A 60 7.79 -5.88 -12.76
CA GLY A 60 7.96 -5.45 -14.14
C GLY A 60 6.72 -5.56 -15.01
N GLU A 61 6.78 -4.92 -16.17
CA GLU A 61 5.78 -5.11 -17.23
C GLU A 61 5.73 -6.58 -17.67
N GLN A 62 4.53 -7.07 -18.00
CA GLN A 62 4.35 -8.44 -18.50
C GLN A 62 5.11 -8.65 -19.83
N ARG A 63 5.58 -9.88 -20.06
CA ARG A 63 6.44 -10.20 -21.21
C ARG A 63 5.69 -10.08 -22.54
N ASP A 64 4.42 -10.49 -22.54
CA ASP A 64 3.58 -10.63 -23.73
C ASP A 64 2.92 -9.29 -24.16
N GLY A 65 3.27 -8.20 -23.48
CA GLY A 65 2.72 -6.86 -23.65
C GLY A 65 2.37 -6.26 -22.30
N GLY A 66 2.68 -4.98 -22.08
CA GLY A 66 2.32 -4.29 -20.85
C GLY A 66 0.80 -4.19 -20.70
N ARG A 67 0.32 -4.44 -19.48
CA ARG A 67 -1.08 -4.26 -19.09
C ARG A 67 -1.21 -3.03 -18.21
N VAL A 68 -2.25 -2.25 -18.41
CA VAL A 68 -2.49 -1.05 -17.60
C VAL A 68 -2.80 -1.45 -16.16
N ASP A 69 -3.61 -2.50 -15.98
CA ASP A 69 -4.23 -2.92 -14.72
C ASP A 69 -3.45 -3.97 -13.92
N SER A 70 -2.31 -4.45 -14.44
CA SER A 70 -1.51 -5.48 -13.77
C SER A 70 -0.02 -5.38 -14.08
N LEU A 71 0.79 -5.89 -13.14
CA LEU A 71 2.23 -6.04 -13.29
C LEU A 71 2.64 -7.47 -12.93
N ALA A 72 3.71 -7.96 -13.54
CA ALA A 72 4.34 -9.20 -13.12
C ALA A 72 5.22 -8.94 -11.90
N ALA A 73 5.08 -9.75 -10.86
CA ALA A 73 5.92 -9.70 -9.68
C ALA A 73 6.50 -11.08 -9.38
N ALA A 74 7.78 -11.13 -8.99
CA ALA A 74 8.47 -12.37 -8.62
C ALA A 74 9.30 -12.16 -7.35
N ASN A 75 9.13 -13.06 -6.39
CA ASN A 75 9.87 -13.09 -5.13
C ASN A 75 10.96 -14.17 -5.19
N PRO A 76 12.21 -13.84 -5.56
CA PRO A 76 13.32 -14.80 -5.56
C PRO A 76 13.82 -15.14 -4.14
N GLY A 77 13.27 -14.48 -3.11
CA GLY A 77 13.69 -14.61 -1.72
C GLY A 77 13.19 -15.89 -1.04
N ARG A 78 13.58 -16.03 0.23
CA ARG A 78 13.25 -17.18 1.09
C ARG A 78 12.09 -16.91 2.05
N LYS A 79 11.54 -15.70 2.05
CA LYS A 79 10.43 -15.28 2.92
C LYS A 79 9.30 -14.73 2.07
N PRO A 80 8.02 -14.96 2.45
CA PRO A 80 6.91 -14.32 1.78
C PRO A 80 7.05 -12.80 1.83
N MET A 81 6.75 -12.14 0.72
CA MET A 81 6.75 -10.68 0.60
C MET A 81 5.32 -10.17 0.51
N VAL A 82 5.03 -9.11 1.24
CA VAL A 82 3.70 -8.52 1.32
C VAL A 82 3.70 -7.19 0.59
N LEU A 83 2.92 -7.10 -0.49
CA LEU A 83 2.60 -5.84 -1.15
C LEU A 83 1.29 -5.33 -0.57
N ILE A 84 1.28 -4.09 -0.10
CA ILE A 84 0.09 -3.47 0.48
C ILE A 84 -0.52 -2.50 -0.51
N GLU A 85 -1.85 -2.43 -0.54
CA GLU A 85 -2.53 -1.51 -1.43
C GLU A 85 -2.07 -0.05 -1.21
N GLY A 86 -1.76 0.64 -2.30
CA GLY A 86 -1.17 1.97 -2.26
C GLY A 86 0.36 2.01 -2.30
N ASP A 87 1.07 0.88 -2.21
CA ASP A 87 2.52 0.86 -2.43
C ASP A 87 2.85 1.34 -3.85
N LEU A 88 3.85 2.22 -3.96
CA LEU A 88 4.23 2.86 -5.21
C LEU A 88 5.29 2.01 -5.94
N LEU A 89 5.04 1.77 -7.23
CA LEU A 89 5.86 0.98 -8.15
C LEU A 89 6.34 1.90 -9.27
N GLU A 90 7.57 2.40 -9.13
CA GLU A 90 8.07 3.54 -9.91
C GLU A 90 8.94 3.11 -11.10
N GLY A 91 8.86 3.84 -12.21
CA GLY A 91 9.54 3.45 -13.44
C GLY A 91 8.62 2.64 -14.35
N GLY A 92 9.13 1.59 -14.97
CA GLY A 92 8.42 0.83 -15.99
C GLY A 92 7.92 1.72 -17.15
N TRP A 93 6.87 1.27 -17.82
CA TRP A 93 6.23 2.08 -18.87
C TRP A 93 5.38 3.21 -18.30
N GLN A 94 4.93 3.08 -17.06
CA GLN A 94 4.14 4.07 -16.33
C GLN A 94 4.24 3.82 -14.82
N THR A 95 4.31 4.87 -14.00
CA THR A 95 4.32 4.69 -12.55
C THR A 95 2.96 4.18 -12.07
N ARG A 96 2.95 3.12 -11.25
CA ARG A 96 1.73 2.49 -10.75
C ARG A 96 1.71 2.40 -9.22
N MET A 97 0.52 2.18 -8.67
CA MET A 97 0.32 1.77 -7.29
C MET A 97 -0.24 0.36 -7.23
N VAL A 98 0.09 -0.39 -6.17
CA VAL A 98 -0.56 -1.68 -5.87
C VAL A 98 -2.04 -1.43 -5.59
N ALA A 99 -2.91 -2.11 -6.33
CA ALA A 99 -4.36 -1.89 -6.26
C ALA A 99 -5.01 -2.68 -5.12
N ARG A 100 -4.47 -3.87 -4.80
CA ARG A 100 -4.95 -4.78 -3.77
C ARG A 100 -3.76 -5.37 -3.02
N SER A 101 -3.90 -5.54 -1.70
CA SER A 101 -2.92 -6.27 -0.91
C SER A 101 -2.76 -7.70 -1.41
N THR A 102 -1.51 -8.11 -1.62
CA THR A 102 -1.14 -9.44 -2.13
C THR A 102 0.09 -9.94 -1.39
N ILE A 103 0.13 -11.23 -1.09
CA ILE A 103 1.31 -11.92 -0.57
C ILE A 103 1.88 -12.77 -1.70
N ILE A 104 3.20 -12.67 -1.93
CA ILE A 104 3.93 -13.52 -2.88
C ILE A 104 4.86 -14.41 -2.07
N GLY A 105 4.66 -15.72 -2.15
CA GLY A 105 5.45 -16.70 -1.43
C GLY A 105 6.91 -16.75 -1.87
N PRO A 106 7.77 -17.44 -1.10
CA PRO A 106 9.18 -17.64 -1.46
C PRO A 106 9.33 -18.37 -2.80
N GLY A 107 10.11 -17.82 -3.72
CA GLY A 107 10.33 -18.41 -5.04
C GLY A 107 9.15 -18.30 -6.00
N GLU A 108 8.05 -17.65 -5.60
CA GLU A 108 6.84 -17.55 -6.41
C GLU A 108 6.84 -16.32 -7.31
N ALA A 109 6.03 -16.39 -8.37
CA ALA A 109 5.69 -15.27 -9.23
C ALA A 109 4.17 -15.18 -9.40
N ALA A 110 3.66 -13.95 -9.48
CA ALA A 110 2.24 -13.68 -9.64
C ALA A 110 2.02 -12.36 -10.39
N ASP A 111 0.87 -12.27 -11.06
CA ASP A 111 0.36 -10.98 -11.54
C ASP A 111 -0.30 -10.23 -10.38
N ILE A 112 0.19 -9.02 -10.12
CA ILE A 112 -0.38 -8.13 -9.11
C ILE A 112 -1.28 -7.09 -9.76
N ALA A 113 -2.44 -6.86 -9.17
CA ALA A 113 -3.34 -5.80 -9.61
C ALA A 113 -2.70 -4.43 -9.32
N ALA A 114 -2.71 -3.55 -10.30
CA ALA A 114 -2.08 -2.24 -10.23
C ALA A 114 -2.98 -1.16 -10.82
N LEU A 115 -2.78 0.09 -10.40
CA LEU A 115 -3.44 1.25 -10.98
C LEU A 115 -2.39 2.30 -11.31
N CYS A 116 -2.50 2.91 -12.48
CA CYS A 116 -1.57 3.92 -12.93
C CYS A 116 -1.78 5.22 -12.15
N VAL A 117 -0.68 5.82 -11.71
CA VAL A 117 -0.67 7.10 -10.99
C VAL A 117 0.09 8.18 -11.75
N GLU A 118 0.25 7.97 -13.06
CA GLU A 118 0.97 8.85 -13.98
C GLU A 118 0.28 8.86 -15.34
N GLN A 119 -0.78 9.65 -15.52
CA GLN A 119 -1.73 9.46 -16.64
C GLN A 119 -1.14 9.54 -18.05
N ARG A 120 -0.14 10.40 -18.29
CA ARG A 120 0.29 10.75 -19.67
C ARG A 120 1.57 10.07 -20.14
N ARG A 121 2.15 9.16 -19.35
CA ARG A 121 3.35 8.39 -19.73
C ARG A 121 3.00 6.95 -20.02
N TRP A 122 3.38 6.48 -21.21
CA TRP A 122 3.37 5.06 -21.58
C TRP A 122 4.54 4.78 -22.52
N GLU A 123 5.68 4.41 -21.96
CA GLU A 123 6.95 4.34 -22.69
C GLU A 123 7.37 2.90 -22.95
N THR A 124 6.89 2.31 -24.05
CA THR A 124 7.16 0.90 -24.37
C THR A 124 8.63 0.58 -24.66
N ASN A 125 9.43 1.61 -24.97
CA ASN A 125 10.86 1.50 -25.25
C ASN A 125 11.73 1.68 -24.00
N ALA A 126 11.14 2.01 -22.84
CA ALA A 126 11.85 2.17 -21.58
C ALA A 126 12.13 0.83 -20.90
N GLU A 127 12.93 0.87 -19.83
CA GLU A 127 13.09 -0.27 -18.92
C GLU A 127 11.73 -0.74 -18.40
N ARG A 128 11.52 -2.06 -18.37
CA ARG A 128 10.27 -2.66 -17.90
C ARG A 128 10.18 -2.76 -16.39
N GLY A 129 11.29 -2.56 -15.68
CA GLY A 129 11.39 -2.76 -14.24
C GLY A 129 10.75 -1.63 -13.46
N HIS A 130 10.07 -1.99 -12.37
CA HIS A 130 9.61 -1.05 -11.35
C HIS A 130 10.50 -1.12 -10.12
N ARG A 131 10.81 0.06 -9.57
CA ARG A 131 11.50 0.22 -8.30
C ARG A 131 10.48 0.35 -7.17
N THR A 132 10.77 -0.31 -6.06
CA THR A 132 9.99 -0.28 -4.82
C THR A 132 10.73 0.55 -3.78
N ALA A 133 10.49 1.86 -3.74
CA ALA A 133 11.22 2.78 -2.85
C ALA A 133 10.61 2.90 -1.43
N GLY A 134 9.73 1.97 -1.04
CA GLY A 134 8.96 2.07 0.21
C GLY A 134 8.00 3.27 0.28
N ARG A 135 7.76 3.94 -0.86
CA ARG A 135 6.81 5.05 -0.96
C ARG A 135 5.40 4.52 -1.18
N ARG A 136 4.42 5.27 -0.68
CA ARG A 136 2.99 4.92 -0.80
C ARG A 136 2.20 6.13 -1.28
N VAL A 137 1.10 5.87 -1.97
CA VAL A 137 0.14 6.92 -2.35
C VAL A 137 -0.57 7.48 -1.14
N SER A 138 -1.10 8.70 -1.26
CA SER A 138 -1.77 9.38 -0.16
C SER A 138 -3.06 8.67 0.28
N ALA A 139 -3.49 8.89 1.53
CA ALA A 139 -4.76 8.37 2.04
C ALA A 139 -5.98 8.78 1.18
N PRO A 140 -6.10 10.03 0.69
CA PRO A 140 -7.16 10.40 -0.24
C PRO A 140 -7.21 9.57 -1.53
N LEU A 141 -6.05 9.29 -2.16
CA LEU A 141 -5.97 8.47 -3.38
C LEU A 141 -6.46 7.04 -3.11
N ARG A 142 -6.04 6.44 -1.99
CA ARG A 142 -6.54 5.11 -1.57
C ARG A 142 -8.04 5.13 -1.34
N ALA A 143 -8.56 6.17 -0.69
CA ALA A 143 -9.99 6.31 -0.45
C ALA A 143 -10.80 6.50 -1.75
N ALA A 144 -10.24 7.17 -2.76
CA ALA A 144 -10.84 7.31 -4.09
C ALA A 144 -10.95 5.95 -4.80
N ARG A 145 -9.85 5.18 -4.82
CA ARG A 145 -9.84 3.78 -5.28
C ARG A 145 -10.88 2.92 -4.55
N ASP A 146 -10.89 2.92 -3.22
CA ASP A 146 -11.81 2.08 -2.42
C ASP A 146 -13.27 2.44 -2.66
N ARG A 147 -13.56 3.72 -2.83
CA ARG A 147 -14.89 4.18 -3.22
C ARG A 147 -15.26 3.65 -4.59
N ALA A 148 -14.35 3.66 -5.56
CA ALA A 148 -14.62 3.15 -6.89
C ALA A 148 -14.90 1.64 -6.87
N TYR A 149 -14.07 0.84 -6.20
CA TYR A 149 -14.32 -0.59 -6.02
C TYR A 149 -15.66 -0.88 -5.35
N ARG A 150 -15.98 -0.19 -4.25
CA ARG A 150 -17.28 -0.37 -3.56
C ARG A 150 -18.48 -0.01 -4.42
N ARG A 151 -18.33 0.93 -5.34
CA ARG A 151 -19.41 1.36 -6.25
C ARG A 151 -19.45 0.55 -7.55
N GLY A 152 -18.51 -0.36 -7.77
CA GLY A 152 -18.36 -1.07 -9.05
C GLY A 152 -18.01 -0.14 -10.22
N THR A 153 -17.44 1.03 -9.94
CA THR A 153 -16.99 1.98 -10.98
C THR A 153 -15.51 1.81 -11.25
N ASP A 154 -15.03 2.40 -12.35
CA ASP A 154 -13.63 2.31 -12.75
C ASP A 154 -12.66 2.96 -11.72
N PRO A 155 -11.82 2.15 -11.05
CA PRO A 155 -10.85 2.66 -10.08
C PRO A 155 -9.67 3.40 -10.74
N GLN A 156 -9.30 3.08 -11.99
CA GLN A 156 -8.23 3.76 -12.72
C GLN A 156 -8.59 5.22 -12.98
N HIS A 157 -9.80 5.45 -13.50
CA HIS A 157 -10.31 6.81 -13.71
C HIS A 157 -10.49 7.57 -12.40
N ALA A 158 -10.93 6.91 -11.33
CA ALA A 158 -11.09 7.55 -10.02
C ALA A 158 -9.76 8.05 -9.44
N VAL A 159 -8.68 7.26 -9.57
CA VAL A 159 -7.34 7.64 -9.13
C VAL A 159 -6.81 8.83 -9.95
N TRP A 160 -6.91 8.79 -11.27
CA TRP A 160 -6.49 9.90 -12.13
C TRP A 160 -7.28 11.18 -11.85
N HIS A 161 -8.59 11.08 -11.67
CA HIS A 161 -9.42 12.24 -11.32
C HIS A 161 -9.00 12.85 -9.98
N ASP A 162 -8.70 12.03 -8.96
CA ASP A 162 -8.24 12.53 -7.65
C ASP A 162 -6.84 13.18 -7.75
N ILE A 163 -5.93 12.62 -8.55
CA ILE A 163 -4.64 13.24 -8.87
C ILE A 163 -4.84 14.60 -9.54
N ALA A 164 -5.65 14.64 -10.60
CA ALA A 164 -5.92 15.85 -11.38
C ALA A 164 -6.52 16.96 -10.50
N SER A 165 -7.54 16.63 -9.71
CA SER A 165 -8.25 17.63 -8.90
C SER A 165 -7.44 18.16 -7.71
N ARG A 166 -6.58 17.34 -7.08
CA ARG A 166 -5.87 17.74 -5.85
C ARG A 166 -4.44 18.20 -6.05
N TYR A 167 -3.75 17.62 -7.03
CA TYR A 167 -2.30 17.80 -7.19
C TYR A 167 -1.98 18.62 -8.44
N GLU A 168 -2.67 18.33 -9.55
CA GLU A 168 -2.42 19.03 -10.82
C GLU A 168 -3.00 20.44 -10.87
N THR A 169 -4.05 20.74 -10.09
CA THR A 169 -4.67 22.08 -10.05
C THR A 169 -3.74 23.16 -9.52
N LEU A 170 -2.87 22.82 -8.57
CA LEU A 170 -1.99 23.78 -7.90
C LEU A 170 -0.55 23.73 -8.42
N ALA A 171 -0.08 22.56 -8.84
CA ALA A 171 1.32 22.36 -9.21
C ALA A 171 1.45 21.28 -10.31
N PRO A 172 1.01 21.53 -11.54
CA PRO A 172 0.97 20.52 -12.60
C PRO A 172 2.35 19.88 -12.84
N THR A 173 2.33 18.63 -13.30
CA THR A 173 3.53 17.93 -13.80
C THR A 173 3.32 17.56 -15.26
N SER A 174 4.41 17.31 -16.00
CA SER A 174 4.32 16.99 -17.44
C SER A 174 3.47 15.74 -17.69
N THR A 175 3.62 14.72 -16.85
CA THR A 175 2.95 13.42 -17.03
C THR A 175 1.75 13.21 -16.10
N SER A 176 1.43 14.18 -15.25
CA SER A 176 0.50 14.05 -14.12
C SER A 176 0.82 12.85 -13.23
N SER A 177 2.10 12.74 -12.87
CA SER A 177 2.70 11.73 -12.01
C SER A 177 2.54 12.10 -10.53
N PHE A 178 1.91 11.22 -9.75
CA PHE A 178 1.85 11.36 -8.30
C PHE A 178 3.25 11.29 -7.65
N ALA A 179 4.18 10.51 -8.22
CA ALA A 179 5.54 10.38 -7.71
C ALA A 179 6.29 11.73 -7.76
N ASP A 180 6.11 12.50 -8.84
CA ASP A 180 6.72 13.82 -9.01
C ASP A 180 6.23 14.80 -7.94
N HIS A 181 4.95 14.69 -7.54
CA HIS A 181 4.41 15.49 -6.43
C HIS A 181 5.04 15.11 -5.10
N LEU A 182 5.28 13.82 -4.85
CA LEU A 182 6.01 13.39 -3.66
C LEU A 182 7.43 13.94 -3.65
N ASP A 183 8.14 13.90 -4.78
CA ASP A 183 9.50 14.43 -4.92
C ASP A 183 9.55 15.94 -4.66
N ARG A 184 8.57 16.67 -5.20
CA ARG A 184 8.44 18.12 -4.96
C ARG A 184 8.23 18.43 -3.47
N VAL A 185 7.35 17.69 -2.79
CA VAL A 185 7.09 17.86 -1.35
C VAL A 185 8.32 17.51 -0.53
N ALA A 186 9.04 16.44 -0.88
CA ALA A 186 10.29 16.05 -0.23
C ALA A 186 11.37 17.15 -0.36
N GLY A 187 11.54 17.69 -1.57
CA GLY A 187 12.48 18.80 -1.83
C GLY A 187 12.11 20.08 -1.07
N GLN A 188 10.82 20.43 -0.99
CA GLN A 188 10.37 21.57 -0.19
C GLN A 188 10.59 21.36 1.31
N ARG A 189 10.36 20.14 1.82
CA ARG A 189 10.60 19.81 3.24
C ARG A 189 12.07 19.99 3.60
N LEU A 190 12.99 19.54 2.75
CA LEU A 190 14.43 19.70 2.98
C LEU A 190 14.85 21.18 3.09
N ARG A 191 14.11 22.09 2.44
CA ARG A 191 14.35 23.53 2.48
C ARG A 191 13.71 24.24 3.68
N ARG A 192 12.80 23.60 4.43
CA ARG A 192 12.11 24.21 5.57
C ARG A 192 12.85 23.93 6.87
N THR A 193 13.11 24.98 7.66
CA THR A 193 13.73 24.93 9.00
C THR A 193 12.75 24.58 10.12
N GLY A 194 11.61 23.96 9.79
CA GLY A 194 10.56 23.65 10.77
C GLY A 194 10.96 22.56 11.76
N ARG A 195 10.33 22.55 12.95
CA ARG A 195 10.52 21.49 13.95
C ARG A 195 10.26 20.12 13.30
N PRO A 196 11.24 19.20 13.29
CA PRO A 196 11.05 17.90 12.68
C PRO A 196 9.95 17.12 13.42
N LEU A 197 9.22 16.30 12.67
CA LEU A 197 8.36 15.27 13.26
C LEU A 197 9.23 14.32 14.09
N PRO A 198 8.70 13.74 15.17
CA PRO A 198 9.48 12.84 16.01
C PRO A 198 9.84 11.62 15.17
N ALA A 199 11.13 11.37 15.01
CA ALA A 199 11.64 10.43 14.03
C ALA A 199 11.54 8.96 14.46
N LYS A 200 11.24 8.68 15.73
CA LYS A 200 11.23 7.33 16.29
C LYS A 200 9.84 6.95 16.79
N PRO A 201 9.25 5.84 16.30
CA PRO A 201 8.09 5.23 16.91
C PRO A 201 8.33 4.92 18.40
N LEU A 202 7.26 4.94 19.19
CA LEU A 202 7.31 4.50 20.58
C LEU A 202 7.52 2.98 20.66
N ALA A 203 8.02 2.50 21.80
CA ALA A 203 8.21 1.08 22.03
C ALA A 203 6.90 0.31 21.82
N GLY A 204 6.93 -0.71 20.97
CA GLY A 204 5.77 -1.53 20.62
C GLY A 204 4.70 -0.83 19.77
N GLN A 205 4.90 0.42 19.36
CA GLN A 205 3.96 1.12 18.49
C GLN A 205 3.81 0.36 17.17
N ARG A 206 2.56 0.03 16.82
CA ARG A 206 2.21 -0.69 15.59
C ARG A 206 1.45 0.16 14.59
N GLY A 207 1.11 1.39 14.94
CA GLY A 207 0.38 2.24 14.03
C GLY A 207 0.40 3.69 14.41
N VAL A 208 -0.28 4.48 13.60
CA VAL A 208 -0.47 5.91 13.82
C VAL A 208 -1.85 6.32 13.30
N ILE A 209 -2.58 7.09 14.10
CA ILE A 209 -3.72 7.86 13.63
C ILE A 209 -3.23 9.27 13.34
N VAL A 210 -3.58 9.77 12.17
CA VAL A 210 -3.20 11.10 11.68
C VAL A 210 -4.43 11.99 11.68
N GLY A 211 -4.37 13.07 12.45
CA GLY A 211 -5.39 14.12 12.47
C GLY A 211 -4.87 15.44 11.90
N ILE A 212 -5.73 16.18 11.21
CA ILE A 212 -5.45 17.54 10.72
C ILE A 212 -6.61 18.46 11.12
N GLY A 213 -6.31 19.58 11.76
CA GLY A 213 -7.32 20.58 12.13
C GLY A 213 -8.43 20.03 13.03
N GLY A 214 -8.10 19.09 13.92
CA GLY A 214 -9.06 18.43 14.82
C GLY A 214 -9.88 17.30 14.20
N ARG A 215 -9.66 16.95 12.91
CA ARG A 215 -10.34 15.83 12.24
C ARG A 215 -9.37 14.68 12.02
N VAL A 216 -9.79 13.46 12.36
CA VAL A 216 -9.06 12.24 11.99
C VAL A 216 -9.15 12.07 10.48
N LEU A 217 -7.99 11.93 9.82
CA LEU A 217 -7.89 11.78 8.37
C LEU A 217 -7.61 10.33 7.98
N SER A 218 -6.74 9.64 8.72
CA SER A 218 -6.29 8.29 8.38
C SER A 218 -5.72 7.58 9.60
N MET A 219 -5.72 6.24 9.53
CA MET A 219 -5.04 5.34 10.45
C MET A 219 -4.23 4.36 9.61
N GLU A 220 -2.97 4.17 9.98
CA GLU A 220 -2.12 3.09 9.46
C GLU A 220 -1.78 2.13 10.60
N LEU A 221 -1.86 0.83 10.31
CA LEU A 221 -1.46 -0.26 11.20
C LEU A 221 -0.44 -1.13 10.45
N LEU A 222 0.56 -1.62 11.18
CA LEU A 222 1.60 -2.56 10.76
C LEU A 222 1.46 -3.88 11.53
#